data_AF-A0A1F3ZW38-F1
#
_entry.id   AF-A0A1F3ZW38-F1
#
_cell.length_a   1.000
_cell.length_b   1.000
_cell.length_c   1.000
_cell.angle_alpha   90.00
_cell.angle_beta   90.00
_cell.angle_gamma   90.00
#
_symmetry.space_group_name_H-M   'P 1'
#
loop_
_entity.id
_entity.type
_entity.pdbx_description
1 polymer ?
#
loop_
_entity_poly.entity_id
_entity_poly.type
_entity_poly.pdbx_seq_one_letter_code
_entity_poly.pdbx_strand_id
1 'polypeptide(L)' 'MEHQHYLTIEQRDALEKLIRSRIRTGARLESALERLHMPDYGVCIECSRDIEFVRLEADPLAMHCRTCSRLPVSAEA' A
#
# COMPACT_ATOMS: atom_id res chain seq x y z
N MET A 1 -22.61 8.19 -3.30
CA MET A 1 -21.81 7.10 -2.71
C MET A 1 -20.37 7.58 -2.74
N GLU A 2 -19.97 8.25 -1.68
CA GLU A 2 -18.68 8.91 -1.57
C GLU A 2 -17.72 7.89 -0.96
N HIS A 3 -16.94 7.18 -1.78
CA HIS A 3 -15.80 6.43 -1.25
C HIS A 3 -14.76 7.48 -0.86
N GLN A 4 -14.80 7.97 0.38
CA GLN A 4 -13.81 8.90 0.89
C GLN A 4 -12.45 8.19 0.92
N HIS A 5 -11.63 8.53 -0.08
CA HIS A 5 -10.29 8.01 -0.37
C HIS A 5 -9.25 8.49 0.66
N TYR A 6 -9.48 8.26 1.95
CA TYR A 6 -8.55 8.71 2.98
C TYR A 6 -8.36 7.63 4.05
N LEU A 7 -7.14 7.08 4.11
CA LEU A 7 -6.71 6.34 5.29
C LEU A 7 -6.81 7.27 6.50
N THR A 8 -7.42 6.80 7.58
CA THR A 8 -7.47 7.57 8.82
C THR A 8 -6.07 7.75 9.40
N ILE A 9 -5.90 8.75 10.25
CA ILE A 9 -4.62 8.98 10.96
C ILE A 9 -4.20 7.70 11.71
N GLU A 10 -5.16 7.02 12.33
CA GLU A 10 -4.94 5.75 13.04
C GLU A 10 -4.48 4.62 12.12
N GLN A 11 -5.09 4.48 10.93
CA GLN A 11 -4.69 3.48 9.95
C GLN A 11 -3.26 3.73 9.44
N ARG A 12 -2.90 4.99 9.21
CA ARG A 12 -1.55 5.34 8.77
C ARG A 12 -0.50 5.05 9.86
N ASP A 13 -0.80 5.38 11.12
CA ASP A 13 0.07 5.07 12.26
C ASP A 13 0.27 3.55 12.44
N ALA A 14 -0.80 2.76 12.25
CA ALA A 14 -0.70 1.31 12.26
C ALA A 14 0.22 0.77 11.16
N LEU A 15 0.11 1.30 9.93
CA LEU A 15 0.96 0.90 8.81
C LEU A 15 2.42 1.31 9.02
N GLU A 16 2.70 2.49 9.56
CA GLU A 16 4.05 2.90 9.91
C GLU A 16 4.71 1.90 10.87
N LYS A 17 4.01 1.53 11.96
CA LYS A 17 4.50 0.54 12.94
C LYS A 17 4.81 -0.80 12.28
N LEU A 18 3.94 -1.26 11.38
CA LEU A 18 4.14 -2.50 10.62
C LEU A 18 5.36 -2.43 9.70
N ILE A 19 5.55 -1.32 8.99
CA ILE A 19 6.72 -1.10 8.11
C ILE A 19 8.01 -1.15 8.93
N ARG A 20 8.08 -0.43 10.06
CA ARG A 20 9.24 -0.42 10.97
C ARG A 20 9.55 -1.80 11.53
N SER A 21 8.52 -2.61 11.81
CA SER A 21 8.69 -3.98 12.30
C SER A 21 9.21 -4.94 11.21
N ARG A 22 8.76 -4.77 9.97
CA ARG A 22 9.12 -5.66 8.84
C ARG A 22 10.47 -5.31 8.20
N ILE A 23 10.82 -4.03 8.12
CA ILE A 23 12.01 -3.56 7.40
C ILE A 23 13.06 -3.09 8.39
N ARG A 24 14.15 -3.87 8.53
CA ARG A 24 15.26 -3.55 9.44
C ARG A 24 16.34 -2.65 8.83
N THR A 25 16.33 -2.48 7.50
CA THR A 25 17.35 -1.71 6.78
C THR A 25 16.91 -0.26 6.61
N GLY A 26 17.75 0.69 7.02
CA GLY A 26 17.45 2.13 6.98
C GLY A 26 16.94 2.64 5.63
N ALA A 27 17.68 2.42 4.54
CA ALA A 27 17.28 2.92 3.23
C ALA A 27 15.93 2.38 2.73
N ARG A 28 15.65 1.08 2.94
CA ARG A 28 14.37 0.48 2.55
C ARG A 28 13.23 0.94 3.45
N LEU A 29 13.53 1.17 4.73
CA LEU A 29 12.57 1.67 5.70
C LEU A 29 12.16 3.10 5.34
N GLU A 30 13.13 3.97 5.08
CA GLU A 30 12.91 5.36 4.67
C GLU A 30 12.05 5.42 3.41
N SER A 31 12.41 4.70 2.34
CA SER A 31 11.60 4.71 1.11
C SER A 31 10.17 4.20 1.32
N ALA A 32 9.97 3.22 2.21
CA ALA A 32 8.63 2.72 2.54
C ALA A 32 7.80 3.73 3.35
N LEU A 33 8.44 4.44 4.29
CA LEU A 33 7.80 5.49 5.08
C LEU A 33 7.51 6.73 4.24
N GLU A 34 8.44 7.17 3.40
CA GLU A 34 8.22 8.25 2.43
C GLU A 34 7.00 7.97 1.57
N ARG A 35 6.89 6.73 1.06
CA ARG A 35 5.70 6.29 0.34
C ARG A 35 4.44 6.38 1.18
N LEU A 36 4.45 5.94 2.44
CA LEU A 36 3.29 6.06 3.34
C LEU A 36 2.84 7.51 3.52
N HIS A 37 3.77 8.48 3.48
CA HIS A 37 3.48 9.91 3.54
C HIS A 37 2.94 10.53 2.25
N MET A 38 3.00 9.82 1.13
CA MET A 38 2.41 10.31 -0.12
C MET A 38 0.88 10.18 -0.11
N PRO A 39 0.17 11.13 -0.74
CA PRO A 39 -1.30 11.09 -0.82
C PRO A 39 -1.80 9.90 -1.66
N ASP A 40 -0.99 9.39 -2.59
CA ASP A 40 -1.30 8.23 -3.43
C ASP A 40 -1.03 6.88 -2.72
N TYR A 41 -0.65 6.90 -1.44
CA TYR A 41 -0.40 5.66 -0.73
C TYR A 41 -1.69 4.88 -0.51
N GLY A 42 -1.65 3.59 -0.84
CA GLY A 42 -2.83 2.74 -0.85
C GLY A 42 -3.64 2.85 -2.14
N VAL A 43 -3.10 3.47 -3.20
CA VAL A 43 -3.70 3.44 -4.53
C VAL A 43 -2.98 2.40 -5.40
N CYS A 44 -3.76 1.61 -6.13
CA CYS A 44 -3.25 0.62 -7.06
C CYS A 44 -2.62 1.30 -8.27
N ILE A 45 -1.37 0.97 -8.58
CA ILE A 45 -0.65 1.58 -9.72
C ILE A 45 -1.24 1.22 -11.09
N GLU A 46 -1.94 0.08 -11.18
CA GLU A 46 -2.53 -0.43 -12.43
C GLU A 46 -3.92 0.16 -12.72
N CYS A 47 -4.80 0.12 -11.72
CA CYS A 47 -6.21 0.48 -11.92
C CYS A 47 -6.62 1.79 -11.24
N SER A 48 -5.67 2.45 -10.55
CA SER A 48 -5.88 3.69 -9.80
C SER A 48 -7.03 3.61 -8.79
N ARG A 49 -7.35 2.40 -8.30
CA ARG A 49 -8.35 2.15 -7.25
C ARG A 49 -7.69 1.98 -5.90
N ASP A 50 -8.45 2.22 -4.85
CA ASP A 50 -8.02 1.96 -3.48
C ASP A 50 -7.62 0.49 -3.26
N ILE A 51 -6.53 0.33 -2.53
CA ILE A 51 -6.07 -0.92 -1.95
C ILE A 51 -6.70 -0.99 -0.56
N GLU A 52 -7.56 -1.98 -0.37
CA GLU A 52 -8.19 -2.28 0.92
C GLU A 52 -7.17 -2.27 2.07
N PHE A 53 -7.52 -1.59 3.18
CA PHE A 53 -6.64 -1.51 4.35
C PHE A 53 -6.19 -2.88 4.85
N VAL A 54 -7.08 -3.88 4.85
CA VAL A 54 -6.76 -5.27 5.23
C VAL A 54 -5.61 -5.85 4.39
N ARG A 55 -5.50 -5.44 3.12
CA ARG A 55 -4.39 -5.84 2.23
C ARG A 55 -3.09 -5.14 2.61
N LEU A 56 -3.14 -3.85 2.94
CA LEU A 56 -1.99 -3.06 3.40
C LEU A 56 -1.52 -3.50 4.80
N GLU A 57 -2.42 -3.90 5.69
CA GLU A 57 -2.08 -4.47 6.99
C GLU A 57 -1.33 -5.81 6.81
N ALA A 58 -1.86 -6.67 5.94
CA ALA A 58 -1.20 -7.91 5.57
C ALA A 58 0.16 -7.66 4.87
N ASP A 59 0.24 -6.66 4.00
CA ASP A 59 1.44 -6.28 3.24
C ASP A 59 1.50 -4.76 2.94
N PRO A 60 2.24 -3.96 3.74
CA PRO A 60 2.28 -2.51 3.61
C PRO A 60 3.11 -2.03 2.42
N LEU A 61 3.77 -2.96 1.71
CA LEU A 61 4.51 -2.67 0.49
C LEU A 61 3.70 -2.98 -0.77
N ALA A 62 2.47 -3.50 -0.62
CA ALA A 62 1.60 -3.81 -1.75
C ALA A 62 1.33 -2.56 -2.61
N MET A 63 1.63 -2.66 -3.90
CA MET A 63 1.37 -1.63 -4.93
C MET A 63 0.12 -1.91 -5.76
N HIS A 64 -0.47 -3.08 -5.56
CA HIS A 64 -1.58 -3.58 -6.37
C HIS A 64 -2.76 -3.94 -5.47
N CYS A 65 -3.98 -3.63 -5.93
CA CYS A 65 -5.19 -4.09 -5.29
C CYS A 65 -5.31 -5.62 -5.39
N ARG A 66 -6.23 -6.22 -4.64
CA ARG A 66 -6.44 -7.69 -4.64
C ARG A 66 -6.83 -8.22 -6.03
N THR A 67 -7.44 -7.39 -6.87
CA THR A 67 -7.82 -7.73 -8.24
C THR A 67 -6.60 -7.76 -9.15
N CYS A 68 -5.77 -6.71 -9.14
CA CYS A 68 -4.57 -6.63 -9.97
C CYS A 68 -3.45 -7.58 -9.48
N SER A 69 -3.32 -7.80 -8.18
CA SER A 69 -2.35 -8.77 -7.61
C SER A 69 -2.65 -10.22 -8.03
N ARG A 70 -3.90 -10.52 -8.40
CA ARG A 70 -4.34 -11.86 -8.84
C ARG A 70 -4.25 -12.05 -10.35
N LEU A 71 -4.00 -10.97 -11.12
CA LEU A 71 -3.70 -11.11 -12.53
C LEU A 71 -2.29 -11.70 -12.65
N PRO A 72 -2.12 -12.88 -13.26
CA PRO A 72 -0.79 -13.31 -13.65
C PRO A 72 -0.24 -12.24 -14.60
N VAL A 73 0.89 -11.64 -14.25
CA VAL A 73 1.65 -10.70 -15.12
C VAL A 73 2.30 -11.44 -16.30
N SER A 74 1.55 -12.31 -16.97
CA SER A 74 2.04 -13.20 -18.03
C SER A 74 0.96 -13.44 -19.09
N ALA A 75 0.89 -12.50 -20.03
CA ALA A 75 0.38 -12.55 -21.42
C ALA A 75 0.16 -11.07 -21.79
N GLU A 76 0.85 -10.43 -22.74
CA GLU A 76 1.20 -10.76 -24.12
C GLU A 76 2.57 -10.11 -24.47
N ALA A 77 3.57 -10.84 -25.01
CA ALA A 77 3.85 -11.14 -26.43
C ALA A 77 4.55 -10.00 -27.19
#